data_AF-A0A482REP0-F1
#
_entry.id   AF-A0A482REP0-F1
#
_cell.length_a   1.000
_cell.length_b   1.000
_cell.length_c   1.000
_cell.angle_alpha   90.00
_cell.angle_beta   90.00
_cell.angle_gamma   90.00
#
_symmetry.space_group_name_H-M   'P 1'
#
loop_
_entity.id
_entity.type
_entity.pdbx_description
1 polymer ?
#
loop_
_entity_poly.entity_id
_entity_poly.type
_entity_poly.pdbx_seq_one_letter_code
_entity_poly.pdbx_strand_id
1 'polypeptide(L)' 'MRVQFLAELGLAKENDGVYNGAKWGGAAAALTSYNPATGKPIAHVKQCTEAEYEECLSNMEAAKKTWGEVRPSR' A
#
# COMPACT_ATOMS: atom_id res chain seq x y z
N MET A 1 -4.07 23.12 -9.66
CA MET A 1 -4.98 22.24 -8.91
C MET A 1 -4.26 21.82 -7.64
N ARG A 2 -4.68 22.34 -6.48
CA ARG A 2 -3.98 22.09 -5.21
C ARG A 2 -4.31 20.66 -4.77
N VAL A 3 -3.28 19.82 -4.62
CA VAL A 3 -3.35 18.40 -4.23
C VAL A 3 -3.78 18.17 -2.77
N GLN A 4 -4.42 19.15 -2.13
CA GLN A 4 -4.69 19.16 -0.69
C GLN A 4 -5.59 17.99 -0.26
N PHE A 5 -6.56 17.62 -1.11
CA PHE A 5 -7.46 16.49 -0.85
C PHE A 5 -6.73 15.13 -0.79
N LEU A 6 -5.53 15.00 -1.37
CA LEU A 6 -4.75 13.76 -1.28
C LEU A 6 -4.24 13.52 0.13
N ALA A 7 -3.92 14.59 0.88
CA ALA A 7 -3.54 14.47 2.27
C ALA A 7 -4.69 14.00 3.16
N GLU A 8 -5.94 14.33 2.79
CA GLU A 8 -7.15 13.84 3.49
C GLU A 8 -7.32 12.31 3.33
N LEU A 9 -6.75 11.73 2.26
CA LEU A 9 -6.67 10.28 2.05
C LEU A 9 -5.47 9.62 2.76
N GLY A 10 -4.65 10.41 3.47
CA GLY A 10 -3.42 9.94 4.11
C GLY A 10 -2.22 9.81 3.16
N LEU A 11 -2.29 10.38 1.96
CA LEU A 11 -1.20 10.30 0.98
C LEU A 11 -0.17 11.42 1.21
N ALA A 12 1.11 11.06 1.09
CA ALA A 12 2.26 11.94 1.15
C ALA A 12 3.00 12.00 -0.20
N LYS A 13 4.11 12.74 -0.26
CA LYS A 13 4.97 12.79 -1.46
C LYS A 13 5.65 11.45 -1.73
N GLU A 14 6.05 10.75 -0.68
CA GLU A 14 6.54 9.38 -0.70
C GLU A 14 5.63 8.52 0.17
N ASN A 15 5.20 7.39 -0.35
CA ASN A 15 4.24 6.50 0.29
C ASN A 15 4.81 5.10 0.36
N ASP A 16 4.56 4.42 1.46
CA ASP A 16 4.82 2.99 1.61
C ASP A 16 3.86 2.20 0.69
N GLY A 17 4.42 1.32 -0.14
CA GLY A 17 3.66 0.50 -1.08
C GLY A 17 3.26 -0.87 -0.56
N VAL A 18 3.70 -1.23 0.65
CA VAL A 18 3.42 -2.53 1.28
C VAL A 18 2.72 -2.30 2.61
N TYR A 19 1.61 -2.98 2.84
CA TYR A 19 1.01 -3.11 4.17
C TYR A 19 0.77 -4.58 4.47
N ASN A 20 1.37 -5.08 5.55
CA ASN A 20 1.40 -6.52 5.86
C ASN A 20 0.47 -6.93 7.01
N GLY A 21 -0.53 -6.09 7.33
CA GLY A 21 -1.46 -6.29 8.43
C GLY A 21 -1.01 -5.71 9.78
N ALA A 22 0.28 -5.39 9.94
CA ALA A 22 0.82 -4.80 11.17
C ALA A 22 1.52 -3.45 10.94
N LYS A 23 2.25 -3.32 9.83
CA LYS A 23 3.04 -2.12 9.51
C LYS A 23 2.99 -1.80 8.01
N TRP A 24 3.23 -0.53 7.71
CA TRP A 24 3.55 -0.06 6.38
C TRP A 24 5.04 -0.26 6.09
N GLY A 25 5.37 -0.47 4.82
CA GLY A 25 6.72 -0.75 4.33
C GLY A 25 6.85 -0.57 2.81
N GLY A 26 7.94 -1.08 2.27
CA GLY A 26 8.38 -0.82 0.90
C GLY A 26 9.82 -0.38 0.93
N ALA A 27 10.73 -1.32 0.67
CA ALA A 27 12.17 -1.10 0.65
C ALA A 27 12.77 -1.12 -0.77
N ALA A 28 11.99 -1.46 -1.80
CA ALA A 28 12.44 -1.44 -3.18
C ALA A 28 12.34 -0.03 -3.79
N ALA A 29 12.83 0.10 -5.03
CA ALA A 29 12.84 1.36 -5.77
C ALA A 29 11.43 1.99 -5.83
N ALA A 30 11.37 3.31 -5.71
CA ALA A 30 10.10 4.01 -5.74
C ALA A 30 9.56 4.17 -7.17
N LEU A 31 8.27 3.91 -7.35
CA LEU A 31 7.54 4.17 -8.59
C LEU A 31 6.87 5.54 -8.52
N THR A 32 7.04 6.36 -9.57
CA THR A 32 6.37 7.65 -9.70
C THR A 32 5.02 7.49 -10.40
N SER A 33 3.95 7.98 -9.76
CA SER A 33 2.62 8.07 -10.38
C SER A 33 2.47 9.41 -11.11
N TYR A 34 1.96 9.38 -12.34
CA TYR A 34 1.81 10.56 -13.19
C TYR A 34 0.34 10.82 -13.52
N ASN A 35 -0.04 12.09 -13.61
CA ASN A 35 -1.37 12.49 -14.07
C ASN A 35 -1.45 12.38 -15.60
N PRO A 36 -2.31 11.52 -16.17
CA PRO A 36 -2.37 11.31 -17.62
C PRO A 36 -2.86 12.54 -18.41
N ALA A 37 -3.60 13.45 -17.80
CA ALA A 37 -4.08 14.67 -18.46
C ALA A 37 -3.01 15.76 -18.58
N THR A 38 -1.94 15.70 -17.78
CA THR A 38 -0.91 16.77 -17.73
C THR A 38 0.52 16.27 -17.85
N GLY A 39 0.76 14.96 -17.72
CA GLY A 39 2.09 14.36 -17.67
C GLY A 39 2.88 14.70 -16.40
N LYS A 40 2.30 15.42 -15.43
CA LYS A 40 3.00 15.87 -14.22
C LYS A 40 3.02 14.77 -13.14
N PRO A 41 4.12 14.65 -12.38
CA PRO A 41 4.19 13.70 -11.26
C PRO A 41 3.21 14.09 -10.15
N ILE A 42 2.58 13.07 -9.55
CA ILE A 42 1.64 13.20 -8.43
C ILE A 42 2.38 12.93 -7.11
N ALA A 43 2.93 11.72 -6.98
CA ALA A 43 3.65 11.23 -5.80
C ALA A 43 4.46 9.96 -6.15
N HIS A 44 5.28 9.51 -5.19
CA HIS A 44 6.08 8.29 -5.28
C HIS A 44 5.56 7.21 -4.33
N VAL A 45 5.69 5.95 -4.73
CA VAL A 45 5.33 4.78 -3.92
C VAL A 45 6.54 3.85 -3.85
N LYS A 46 7.05 3.58 -2.64
CA LYS A 46 8.14 2.62 -2.43
C LYS A 46 7.63 1.20 -2.68
N GLN A 47 8.25 0.51 -3.61
CA GLN A 47 7.78 -0.81 -4.03
C GLN A 47 8.18 -1.91 -3.04
N CYS A 48 7.59 -3.09 -3.23
CA CYS A 48 7.86 -4.28 -2.44
C CYS A 48 9.17 -4.95 -2.87
N THR A 49 9.96 -5.42 -1.89
CA THR A 49 11.03 -6.41 -2.11
C THR A 49 10.49 -7.84 -2.05
N GLU A 50 11.23 -8.81 -2.57
CA GLU A 50 10.85 -10.23 -2.44
C GLU A 50 10.71 -10.66 -0.97
N ALA A 51 11.59 -10.17 -0.08
CA ALA A 51 11.51 -10.48 1.34
C ALA A 51 10.24 -9.91 2.00
N GLU A 52 9.85 -8.67 1.66
CA GLU A 52 8.61 -8.07 2.15
C GLU A 52 7.37 -8.77 1.58
N TYR A 53 7.45 -9.28 0.35
CA TYR A 53 6.38 -10.08 -0.26
C TYR A 53 6.16 -11.38 0.52
N GLU A 54 7.22 -12.13 0.82
CA GLU A 54 7.14 -13.36 1.61
C GLU A 54 6.66 -13.11 3.05
N GLU A 55 7.10 -12.01 3.70
CA GLU A 55 6.59 -11.60 5.02
C GLU A 55 5.07 -11.32 4.95
N CYS A 56 4.63 -10.61 3.91
CA CYS A 56 3.23 -10.27 3.72
C CYS A 56 2.36 -11.51 3.47
N LEU A 57 2.85 -12.46 2.66
CA LEU A 57 2.17 -13.74 2.43
C LEU A 57 2.02 -14.55 3.72
N SER A 58 3.09 -14.64 4.52
CA SER A 58 3.07 -15.35 5.81
C SER A 58 2.02 -14.75 6.76
N ASN A 59 1.99 -13.41 6.87
CA ASN A 59 1.02 -12.71 7.70
C ASN A 59 -0.42 -12.90 7.19
N MET A 60 -0.62 -12.89 5.86
CA MET A 60 -1.92 -13.14 5.25
C MET A 60 -2.41 -14.56 5.53
N GLU A 61 -1.57 -15.60 5.39
CA GLU A 61 -1.97 -16.98 5.71
C GLU A 61 -2.31 -17.17 7.20
N ALA A 62 -1.65 -16.44 8.10
CA ALA A 62 -2.03 -16.41 9.51
C ALA A 62 -3.40 -15.74 9.72
N ALA A 63 -3.61 -14.55 9.14
CA ALA A 63 -4.86 -13.79 9.26
C ALA A 63 -6.07 -14.51 8.63
N LYS A 64 -5.86 -15.25 7.54
CA LYS A 64 -6.86 -16.04 6.83
C LYS A 64 -7.55 -17.06 7.73
N LYS A 65 -6.84 -17.64 8.70
CA LYS A 65 -7.42 -18.59 9.67
C LYS A 65 -8.52 -17.92 10.49
N THR A 66 -8.20 -16.77 11.09
CA THR A 66 -9.17 -15.98 11.87
C THR A 66 -10.30 -15.45 11.00
N TRP A 67 -9.99 -14.97 9.78
CA TRP A 67 -11.03 -14.51 8.86
C TRP A 67 -12.01 -15.61 8.46
N GLY A 68 -11.53 -16.83 8.25
CA GLY A 68 -12.36 -17.99 7.91
C GLY A 68 -13.33 -18.42 9.01
N GLU A 69 -13.10 -18.02 10.26
CA GLU A 69 -13.99 -18.28 11.40
C GLU A 69 -15.16 -17.28 11.47
N VAL A 70 -15.04 -16.13 10.80
CA VAL A 70 -16.10 -15.11 10.78
C VAL A 70 -17.28 -15.63 9.98
N ARG A 71 -18.40 -15.90 10.66
CA ARG A 71 -19.65 -16.29 9.98
C ARG A 71 -20.27 -15.07 9.29
N PRO A 72 -20.73 -15.21 8.03
CA PRO A 72 -21.50 -14.16 7.38
C PRO A 72 -22.76 -13.86 8.20
N SER A 73 -23.05 -12.59 8.43
CA SER A 73 -24.36 -12.17 8.92
C SER A 73 -25.40 -12.54 7.86
N ARG A 74 -26.27 -13.50 8.18
CA ARG A 74 -27.45 -13.81 7.36
C ARG A 74 -28.45 -12.67 7.42
#